data_AF-A0A3D2MA19-F1
#
_entry.id   AF-A0A3D2MA19-F1
#
_cell.length_a   1.000
_cell.length_b   1.000
_cell.length_c   1.000
_cell.angle_alpha   90.00
_cell.angle_beta   90.00
_cell.angle_gamma   90.00
#
_symmetry.space_group_name_H-M   'P 1'
#
loop_
_entity.id
_entity.type
_entity.pdbx_description
1 polymer ?
#
loop_
_entity_poly.entity_id
_entity_poly.type
_entity_poly.pdbx_seq_one_letter_code
_entity_poly.pdbx_strand_id
1 'polypeptide(L)' 'TIRDAVHREYKVIALRDANAAMDYPDLGWGAVGAADVQRVALTTFAYEFGEVATTANVIGRLAEEPR' A
#
# COMPACT_ATOMS: atom_id res chain seq x y z
N THR A 1 8.89 4.13 -4.69
CA THR A 1 8.20 5.21 -3.95
C THR A 1 8.05 4.94 -2.46
N ILE A 2 7.13 4.07 -2.00
CA ILE A 2 6.89 3.87 -0.55
C ILE A 2 8.17 3.50 0.20
N ARG A 3 8.90 2.49 -0.27
CA ARG A 3 10.18 2.07 0.32
C ARG A 3 11.19 3.22 0.36
N ASP A 4 11.32 3.97 -0.73
CA ASP A 4 12.26 5.09 -0.84
C ASP A 4 11.92 6.24 0.11
N ALA A 5 10.63 6.47 0.36
CA ALA A 5 10.13 7.49 1.28
C ALA A 5 10.45 7.11 2.73
N VAL A 6 10.23 5.85 3.10
CA VAL A 6 10.58 5.35 4.46
C VAL A 6 12.07 5.46 4.72
N HIS A 7 12.92 5.10 3.76
CA HIS A 7 14.39 5.26 3.89
C HIS A 7 14.85 6.73 3.90
N ARG A 8 13.95 7.68 3.63
CA ARG A 8 14.17 9.12 3.79
C ARG A 8 13.42 9.67 5.01
N GLU A 9 13.04 8.79 5.94
CA GLU A 9 12.38 9.11 7.20
C GLU A 9 10.99 9.74 7.07
N TYR A 10 10.33 9.61 5.92
CA TYR A 10 8.92 10.01 5.78
C TYR A 10 8.01 9.02 6.52
N LYS A 11 6.99 9.55 7.18
CA LYS A 11 5.85 8.77 7.69
C LYS A 11 4.89 8.50 6.54
N VAL A 12 4.69 7.23 6.20
CA VAL A 12 3.94 6.84 4.99
C VAL A 12 2.63 6.15 5.35
N ILE A 13 1.55 6.51 4.62
CA ILE A 13 0.27 5.81 4.60
C ILE A 13 0.00 5.33 3.17
N ALA A 14 -0.22 4.03 2.99
CA ALA A 14 -0.64 3.44 1.73
C ALA A 14 -2.16 3.15 1.72
N LEU A 15 -2.87 3.63 0.70
CA LEU A 15 -4.32 3.46 0.59
C LEU A 15 -4.68 2.16 -0.14
N ARG A 16 -5.23 1.17 0.56
CA ARG A 16 -5.51 -0.16 0.00
C ARG A 16 -6.59 -0.18 -1.08
N ASP A 17 -7.50 0.80 -1.05
CA ASP A 17 -8.64 0.98 -1.96
C ASP A 17 -8.39 2.02 -3.06
N ALA A 18 -7.17 2.57 -3.13
CA ALA A 18 -6.77 3.57 -4.12
C ALA A 18 -5.39 3.28 -4.75
N ASN A 19 -4.89 2.04 -4.64
CA ASN A 19 -3.73 1.54 -5.37
C ASN A 19 -4.13 0.30 -6.16
N ALA A 20 -3.65 0.16 -7.40
CA ALA A 20 -3.99 -0.96 -8.26
C ALA A 20 -2.73 -1.80 -8.59
N ALA A 21 -2.84 -3.11 -8.39
CA ALA A 21 -1.89 -4.09 -8.90
C ALA A 21 -2.32 -4.61 -10.28
N MET A 22 -1.42 -5.34 -10.94
CA MET A 22 -1.68 -6.03 -12.20
C MET A 22 -1.32 -7.51 -12.09
N ASP A 23 -1.85 -8.32 -13.00
CA ASP A 23 -1.46 -9.73 -13.14
C ASP A 23 -0.03 -9.83 -13.67
N TYR A 24 0.68 -10.87 -13.24
CA TYR A 24 1.96 -11.27 -13.84
C TYR A 24 1.81 -12.62 -14.55
N PRO A 25 2.35 -12.75 -15.77
CA PRO A 25 2.45 -14.05 -16.43
C PRO A 25 3.39 -14.96 -15.62
N ASP A 26 3.33 -16.26 -15.90
CA ASP A 26 4.31 -17.18 -15.35
C ASP A 26 5.71 -16.87 -15.93
N LEU A 27 6.67 -16.60 -15.04
CA LEU A 27 8.07 -16.36 -15.37
C LEU A 27 9.00 -17.44 -14.80
N GLY A 28 8.46 -18.61 -14.41
CA GLY A 28 9.19 -19.75 -13.84
C GLY A 28 8.76 -20.14 -12.42
N TRP A 29 7.76 -19.47 -11.85
CA TRP A 29 7.27 -19.69 -10.48
C TRP A 29 5.73 -19.76 -10.39
N GLY A 30 5.06 -19.90 -11.53
CA GLY A 30 3.61 -19.81 -11.65
C GLY A 30 3.14 -18.39 -11.94
N ALA A 31 2.01 -18.28 -12.64
CA ALA A 31 1.33 -16.99 -12.83
C ALA A 31 0.83 -16.45 -11.48
N VAL A 32 0.84 -15.14 -11.32
CA VAL A 32 0.42 -14.47 -10.08
C VAL A 32 -0.65 -13.44 -10.39
N GLY A 33 -1.83 -13.60 -9.80
CA GLY A 33 -2.94 -12.68 -9.99
C GLY A 33 -2.77 -11.35 -9.25
N ALA A 34 -3.37 -10.29 -9.78
CA ALA A 34 -3.32 -8.94 -9.22
C ALA A 34 -3.80 -8.90 -7.76
N ALA A 35 -4.79 -9.73 -7.40
CA ALA A 35 -5.27 -9.84 -6.02
C ALA A 35 -4.20 -10.37 -5.06
N ASP A 36 -3.38 -11.34 -5.50
CA ASP A 36 -2.29 -11.87 -4.69
C ASP A 36 -1.13 -10.88 -4.59
N VAL A 37 -0.79 -10.19 -5.69
CA VAL A 37 0.19 -9.10 -5.68
C VAL A 37 -0.23 -8.03 -4.68
N GLN A 38 -1.48 -7.56 -4.77
CA GLN A 38 -2.04 -6.54 -3.88
C GLN A 38 -1.98 -6.99 -2.42
N ARG A 39 -2.46 -8.21 -2.13
CA ARG A 39 -2.49 -8.78 -0.78
C ARG A 39 -1.09 -8.82 -0.17
N VAL A 40 -0.12 -9.41 -0.89
CA VAL A 40 1.26 -9.55 -0.38
C VAL A 40 1.91 -8.19 -0.22
N ALA A 41 1.82 -7.30 -1.21
CA ALA A 41 2.44 -5.98 -1.15
C ALA A 41 1.91 -5.15 0.03
N LEU A 42 0.59 -5.10 0.23
CA LEU A 42 -0.01 -4.36 1.34
C LEU A 42 0.32 -4.98 2.70
N THR A 43 0.34 -6.31 2.83
CA THR A 43 0.80 -6.97 4.06
C THR A 43 2.25 -6.60 4.37
N THR A 44 3.13 -6.62 3.36
CA THR A 44 4.52 -6.19 3.52
C THR A 44 4.62 -4.72 3.92
N PHE A 45 3.82 -3.82 3.32
CA PHE A 45 3.85 -2.40 3.68
C PHE A 45 3.40 -2.16 5.12
N ALA A 46 2.32 -2.81 5.56
CA ALA A 46 1.82 -2.70 6.93
C ALA A 46 2.82 -3.21 7.98
N TYR A 47 3.67 -4.18 7.61
CA TYR A 47 4.65 -4.77 8.53
C TYR A 47 5.96 -3.98 8.58
N GLU A 48 6.46 -3.51 7.42
CA GLU A 48 7.84 -3.00 7.30
C GLU A 48 7.94 -1.52 6.94
N PHE A 49 6.91 -0.92 6.35
CA PHE A 49 7.04 0.36 5.63
C PHE A 49 6.05 1.44 6.06
N GLY A 50 5.15 1.17 7.02
CA GLY A 50 4.24 2.18 7.57
C GLY A 50 2.81 1.69 7.68
N GLU A 51 1.86 2.61 7.55
CA GLU A 51 0.44 2.32 7.73
C GLU A 51 -0.21 1.92 6.40
N VAL A 52 -1.15 0.97 6.46
CA VAL A 52 -2.09 0.69 5.37
C VAL A 52 -3.50 1.03 5.84
N ALA A 53 -4.18 1.93 5.12
CA ALA A 53 -5.50 2.44 5.48
C ALA A 53 -6.46 2.45 4.28
N THR A 54 -7.74 2.76 4.53
CA THR A 54 -8.70 3.09 3.46
C THR A 54 -8.71 4.59 3.18
N THR A 55 -9.13 4.96 1.98
CA THR A 55 -9.30 6.36 1.58
C THR A 55 -10.28 7.07 2.52
N ALA A 56 -11.39 6.41 2.88
CA ALA A 56 -12.37 6.96 3.81
C ALA A 56 -11.79 7.22 5.20
N ASN A 57 -10.92 6.33 5.72
CA ASN A 57 -10.27 6.53 7.01
C ASN A 57 -9.36 7.77 7.00
N VAL A 58 -8.55 7.93 5.96
CA VAL A 58 -7.61 9.07 5.85
C VAL A 58 -8.36 10.38 5.64
N ILE A 59 -9.42 10.42 4.82
CA ILE A 59 -10.27 11.60 4.65
C ILE A 59 -10.89 12.03 5.99
N GLY A 60 -11.38 11.07 6.79
CA GLY A 60 -11.94 11.36 8.12
C GLY A 60 -10.92 12.06 9.04
N ARG A 61 -9.69 11.53 9.11
CA ARG A 61 -8.60 12.11 9.91
C ARG A 61 -8.28 13.54 9.50
N LEU A 62 -8.22 13.81 8.18
CA LEU A 62 -7.94 15.14 7.65
C LEU A 62 -9.07 16.15 7.90
N ALA A 63 -10.32 15.68 7.99
CA ALA A 63 -11.47 16.54 8.28
C ALA A 63 -11.55 16.94 9.77
N GLU A 64 -10.97 16.12 10.67
CA GLU A 64 -10.95 16.36 12.11
C GLU A 64 -9.77 17.24 12.57
N GLU A 65 -8.70 17.35 11.77
CA GLU A 65 -7.56 18.20 12.09
C GLU A 65 -7.93 19.70 11.93
N PRO A 66 -7.85 20.51 12.99
CA PRO A 66 -8.03 21.96 12.87
C PRO A 66 -6.86 22.53 12.05
N ARG A 67 -7.20 23.25 10.96
CA ARG A 67 -6.24 23.96 10.12
C ARG A 67 -5.57 25.12 10.86
#